data_AF-A0A328U183-F1
#
_entry.id   AF-A0A328U183-F1
#
_cell.length_a   1.000
_cell.length_b   1.000
_cell.length_c   1.000
_cell.angle_alpha   90.00
_cell.angle_beta   90.00
_cell.angle_gamma   90.00
#
_symmetry.space_group_name_H-M   'P 1'
#
loop_
_entity.id
_entity.type
_entity.pdbx_description
1 polymer ?
#
loop_
_entity_poly.entity_id
_entity_poly.type
_entity_poly.pdbx_seq_one_letter_code
_entity_poly.pdbx_strand_id
1 'polypeptide(L)'
;MAYFQNIGKIQYEGKGSDNPLAFKHYNPNEVVLGKTMEEHMRFAVAYWHTFTGAGSDPFGVGTAVRGWDYADAMDQAKARVEANFEFLSKIGIPYYCFHDRDIAPEGADLAETNKNLDVIVDMLEENMKASGAKLLWNTANMFTNPRFVHGAGTTCNADVFAYAGAQLKKSLEVGKRLGAENYVFWGGREGYETLLNTDMGFELDNLARLLHMGVAYAKEIGFGAQFLIEPKPKEPTKHQYDFDAATTIAFLQKYNLKEYFKLNLEANHATLAGHTFEHEIRTAAINGMLGSLDANQGDLLLGWDTDEFPTDLVATTLTMFEVLKAGGLGTGGVNFDAKVRRSSFEDADLFLAHIAGMDSYAWGLKAAAKLIEEKIIDNIIDNRYRSFKDGIGAEIVAGRATLQSLEQYALQNNVIKNESGRLERIKLVLNEVIYSV
;
A
#
# COMPACT_ATOMS: atom_id res chain seq x y z
N MET A 1 -5.46 31.29 -0.34
CA MET A 1 -6.34 31.46 -1.53
C MET A 1 -6.78 30.07 -1.96
N ALA A 2 -7.97 29.86 -2.52
CA ALA A 2 -8.39 28.50 -2.88
C ALA A 2 -7.71 28.02 -4.18
N TYR A 3 -7.11 26.84 -4.17
CA TYR A 3 -6.49 26.19 -5.33
C TYR A 3 -7.53 25.50 -6.21
N PHE A 4 -8.52 24.83 -5.63
CA PHE A 4 -9.54 24.08 -6.38
C PHE A 4 -10.81 24.88 -6.56
N GLN A 5 -10.77 25.88 -7.44
CA GLN A 5 -11.91 26.74 -7.74
C GLN A 5 -13.09 25.90 -8.26
N ASN A 6 -14.31 26.26 -7.84
CA ASN A 6 -15.56 25.59 -8.23
C ASN A 6 -15.77 24.15 -7.73
N ILE A 7 -14.85 23.60 -6.94
CA ILE A 7 -15.03 22.29 -6.30
C ILE A 7 -15.35 22.52 -4.82
N GLY A 8 -16.56 22.14 -4.42
CA GLY A 8 -17.02 22.16 -3.04
C GLY A 8 -16.55 20.93 -2.25
N LYS A 9 -17.03 20.79 -1.02
CA LYS A 9 -16.84 19.57 -0.25
C LYS A 9 -17.67 18.44 -0.86
N ILE A 10 -17.02 17.35 -1.25
CA ILE A 10 -17.66 16.15 -1.82
C ILE A 10 -18.55 15.50 -0.75
N GLN A 11 -19.78 15.18 -1.13
CA GLN A 11 -20.78 14.58 -0.25
C GLN A 11 -21.20 13.19 -0.75
N TYR A 12 -21.73 12.37 0.14
CA TYR A 12 -22.47 11.18 -0.23
C TYR A 12 -23.88 11.55 -0.72
N GLU A 13 -24.22 11.12 -1.93
CA GLU A 13 -25.55 11.32 -2.54
C GLU A 13 -26.26 9.99 -2.86
N GLY A 14 -25.55 8.87 -2.71
CA GLY A 14 -26.09 7.53 -2.91
C GLY A 14 -26.17 7.07 -4.37
N LYS A 15 -26.42 5.77 -4.54
CA LYS A 15 -26.34 5.03 -5.82
C LYS A 15 -27.20 5.55 -6.98
N GLY A 16 -28.15 6.44 -6.71
CA GLY A 16 -29.03 7.03 -7.73
C GLY A 16 -28.53 8.35 -8.30
N SER A 17 -27.46 8.93 -7.75
CA SER A 17 -26.92 10.23 -8.17
C SER A 17 -26.12 10.12 -9.48
N ASP A 18 -26.32 11.10 -10.36
CA ASP A 18 -25.54 11.32 -11.59
C ASP A 18 -24.49 12.44 -11.41
N ASN A 19 -24.42 13.09 -10.25
CA ASN A 19 -23.43 14.13 -9.97
C ASN A 19 -22.02 13.52 -9.92
N PRO A 20 -21.10 13.84 -10.84
CA PRO A 20 -19.77 13.23 -10.86
C PRO A 20 -18.90 13.61 -9.64
N LEU A 21 -19.19 14.72 -8.97
CA LEU A 21 -18.48 15.21 -7.78
C LEU A 21 -19.23 14.86 -6.47
N ALA A 22 -19.69 13.62 -6.38
CA ALA A 22 -20.34 13.05 -5.20
C ALA A 22 -19.98 11.58 -5.04
N PHE A 23 -19.99 11.07 -3.81
CA PHE A 23 -19.89 9.64 -3.53
C PHE A 23 -21.25 8.97 -3.70
N LYS A 24 -21.25 7.79 -4.32
CA LYS A 24 -22.45 6.95 -4.54
C LYS A 24 -22.47 5.74 -3.61
N HIS A 25 -21.30 5.32 -3.13
CA HIS A 25 -21.12 4.17 -2.27
C HIS A 25 -20.37 4.51 -0.98
N TYR A 26 -19.41 5.42 -1.02
CA TYR A 26 -18.70 5.83 0.18
C TYR A 26 -19.54 6.80 1.01
N ASN A 27 -20.13 6.28 2.07
CA ASN A 27 -20.71 7.07 3.15
C ASN A 27 -19.80 6.92 4.39
N PRO A 28 -19.02 7.95 4.77
CA PRO A 28 -18.03 7.83 5.83
C PRO A 28 -18.62 7.39 7.18
N ASN A 29 -19.90 7.69 7.43
CA ASN A 29 -20.60 7.37 8.68
C ASN A 29 -21.40 6.05 8.63
N GLU A 30 -21.49 5.40 7.47
CA GLU A 30 -22.20 4.12 7.38
C GLU A 30 -21.43 3.04 8.14
N VAL A 31 -22.13 2.33 9.03
CA VAL A 31 -21.54 1.27 9.85
C VAL A 31 -21.66 -0.06 9.11
N VAL A 32 -20.53 -0.69 8.83
CA VAL A 32 -20.42 -2.02 8.22
C VAL A 32 -19.65 -2.91 9.20
N LEU A 33 -20.18 -4.09 9.58
CA LEU A 33 -19.51 -5.00 10.52
C LEU A 33 -19.02 -4.31 11.82
N GLY A 34 -19.78 -3.34 12.33
CA GLY A 34 -19.53 -2.66 13.61
C GLY A 34 -18.51 -1.51 13.59
N LYS A 35 -17.98 -1.12 12.43
CA LYS A 35 -17.15 0.09 12.26
C LYS A 35 -17.68 0.96 11.13
N THR A 36 -17.41 2.26 11.16
CA THR A 36 -17.77 3.14 10.04
C THR A 36 -16.92 2.83 8.81
N MET A 37 -17.37 3.21 7.61
CA MET A 37 -16.54 3.06 6.40
C MET A 37 -15.22 3.82 6.52
N GLU A 38 -15.23 5.01 7.13
CA GLU A 38 -14.01 5.79 7.38
C GLU A 38 -13.02 5.02 8.28
N GLU A 39 -13.52 4.35 9.33
CA GLU A 39 -12.70 3.56 10.25
C GLU A 39 -12.13 2.28 9.61
N HIS A 40 -12.85 1.66 8.68
CA HIS A 40 -12.35 0.50 7.93
C HIS A 40 -11.25 0.90 6.95
N MET A 41 -11.48 1.97 6.20
CA MET A 41 -10.63 2.34 5.07
C MET A 41 -9.43 3.17 5.50
N ARG A 42 -9.65 4.15 6.40
CA ARG A 42 -8.63 5.12 6.79
C ARG A 42 -7.90 5.65 5.57
N PHE A 43 -8.68 6.10 4.57
CA PHE A 43 -8.15 6.51 3.27
C PHE A 43 -7.03 7.55 3.45
N ALA A 44 -6.02 7.48 2.60
CA ALA A 44 -4.93 8.45 2.54
C ALA A 44 -4.67 8.90 1.10
N VAL A 45 -4.16 10.14 0.98
CA VAL A 45 -3.70 10.70 -0.30
C VAL A 45 -2.18 10.54 -0.41
N ALA A 46 -1.73 9.97 -1.53
CA ALA A 46 -0.32 9.96 -1.91
C ALA A 46 0.10 11.35 -2.40
N TYR A 47 1.01 11.99 -1.65
CA TYR A 47 1.46 13.35 -1.97
C TYR A 47 2.21 13.41 -3.31
N TRP A 48 3.04 12.40 -3.59
CA TRP A 48 3.85 12.33 -4.81
C TRP A 48 2.98 12.34 -6.06
N HIS A 49 1.97 11.48 -6.16
CA HIS A 49 1.12 11.45 -7.35
C HIS A 49 0.18 12.65 -7.45
N THR A 50 -0.37 13.12 -6.33
CA THR A 50 -1.41 14.15 -6.36
C THR A 50 -0.84 15.56 -6.58
N PHE A 51 0.27 15.89 -5.90
CA PHE A 51 0.79 17.27 -5.88
C PHE A 51 2.10 17.45 -6.65
N THR A 52 2.88 16.38 -6.81
CA THR A 52 4.16 16.42 -7.57
C THR A 52 4.08 15.74 -8.93
N GLY A 53 3.07 14.89 -9.15
CA GLY A 53 2.84 14.16 -10.39
C GLY A 53 2.49 15.09 -11.54
N ALA A 54 3.44 15.29 -12.46
CA ALA A 54 3.30 16.22 -13.58
C ALA A 54 2.69 15.58 -14.84
N GLY A 55 2.41 14.28 -14.85
CA GLY A 55 1.96 13.55 -16.05
C GLY A 55 3.07 13.32 -17.09
N SER A 56 4.34 13.50 -16.73
CA SER A 56 5.46 13.11 -17.59
C SER A 56 5.59 11.59 -17.67
N ASP A 57 6.04 11.10 -18.81
CA ASP A 57 6.33 9.68 -19.05
C ASP A 57 7.66 9.54 -19.82
N PRO A 58 8.17 8.32 -20.09
CA PRO A 58 9.45 8.15 -20.79
C PRO A 58 9.52 8.77 -22.20
N PHE A 59 8.39 9.16 -22.79
CA PHE A 59 8.26 9.63 -24.17
C PHE A 59 7.70 11.05 -24.28
N GLY A 60 7.35 11.71 -23.16
CA GLY A 60 6.69 13.01 -23.18
C GLY A 60 6.88 13.83 -21.91
N VAL A 61 6.92 15.16 -22.10
CA VAL A 61 6.93 16.13 -20.99
C VAL A 61 5.62 16.11 -20.19
N GLY A 62 5.62 16.75 -19.02
CA GLY A 62 4.44 16.88 -18.17
C GLY A 62 3.25 17.56 -18.87
N THR A 63 2.05 17.14 -18.49
CA THR A 63 0.77 17.63 -19.01
C THR A 63 -0.11 18.26 -17.93
N ALA A 64 0.11 17.93 -16.65
CA ALA A 64 -0.70 18.42 -15.55
C ALA A 64 -0.72 19.94 -15.52
N VAL A 65 -1.91 20.51 -15.36
CA VAL A 65 -2.11 21.95 -15.14
C VAL A 65 -2.46 22.14 -13.68
N ARG A 66 -1.55 22.73 -12.89
CA ARG A 66 -1.74 22.92 -11.45
C ARG A 66 -1.56 24.38 -11.04
N GLY A 67 -2.43 24.84 -10.14
CA GLY A 67 -2.37 26.20 -9.59
C GLY A 67 -1.16 26.47 -8.69
N TRP A 68 -0.40 25.44 -8.31
CA TRP A 68 0.78 25.52 -7.45
C TRP A 68 2.12 25.38 -8.20
N ASP A 69 2.12 25.39 -9.53
CA ASP A 69 3.36 25.32 -10.32
C ASP A 69 4.05 26.70 -10.37
N TYR A 70 4.87 26.98 -9.35
CA TYR A 70 5.69 28.19 -9.23
C TYR A 70 7.13 27.96 -9.71
N ALA A 71 7.83 29.05 -10.07
CA ALA A 71 9.22 28.99 -10.53
C ALA A 71 10.23 28.77 -9.38
N ASP A 72 9.95 29.30 -8.18
CA ASP A 72 10.76 29.05 -6.99
C ASP A 72 10.34 27.73 -6.34
N ALA A 73 11.29 26.83 -6.14
CA ALA A 73 11.02 25.49 -5.63
C ALA A 73 10.48 25.52 -4.19
N MET A 74 10.86 26.52 -3.39
CA MET A 74 10.42 26.58 -2.01
C MET A 74 9.02 27.15 -1.86
N ASP A 75 8.69 28.18 -2.63
CA ASP A 75 7.33 28.69 -2.70
C ASP A 75 6.37 27.67 -3.34
N GLN A 76 6.84 26.89 -4.32
CA GLN A 76 6.10 25.74 -4.86
C GLN A 76 5.78 24.70 -3.78
N ALA A 77 6.74 24.33 -2.93
CA ALA A 77 6.49 23.35 -1.88
C ALA A 77 5.51 23.86 -0.81
N LYS A 78 5.59 25.14 -0.41
CA LYS A 78 4.60 25.76 0.49
C LYS A 78 3.19 25.74 -0.11
N ALA A 79 3.07 26.07 -1.40
CA ALA A 79 1.78 26.06 -2.07
C ALA A 79 1.17 24.64 -2.17
N ARG A 80 2.00 23.62 -2.40
CA ARG A 80 1.56 22.23 -2.37
C ARG A 80 1.06 21.80 -0.99
N VAL A 81 1.65 22.31 0.10
CA VAL A 81 1.12 22.09 1.46
C VAL A 81 -0.30 22.66 1.57
N GLU A 82 -0.51 23.92 1.18
CA GLU A 82 -1.84 24.54 1.23
C GLU A 82 -2.87 23.78 0.36
N ALA A 83 -2.48 23.41 -0.86
CA ALA A 83 -3.31 22.62 -1.77
C ALA A 83 -3.65 21.25 -1.18
N ASN A 84 -2.69 20.57 -0.53
CA ASN A 84 -2.94 19.28 0.12
C ASN A 84 -4.05 19.36 1.17
N PHE A 85 -3.97 20.31 2.10
CA PHE A 85 -5.00 20.40 3.15
C PHE A 85 -6.34 20.92 2.63
N GLU A 86 -6.35 21.75 1.59
CA GLU A 86 -7.61 22.08 0.89
C GLU A 86 -8.21 20.85 0.21
N PHE A 87 -7.39 20.06 -0.48
CA PHE A 87 -7.82 18.83 -1.14
C PHE A 87 -8.42 17.85 -0.13
N LEU A 88 -7.66 17.48 0.90
CA LEU A 88 -8.09 16.58 1.98
C LEU A 88 -9.43 17.01 2.59
N SER A 89 -9.58 18.31 2.89
CA SER A 89 -10.82 18.86 3.44
C SER A 89 -12.00 18.75 2.46
N LYS A 90 -11.77 18.95 1.16
CA LYS A 90 -12.83 18.89 0.14
C LYS A 90 -13.22 17.46 -0.19
N ILE A 91 -12.25 16.55 -0.36
CA ILE A 91 -12.53 15.16 -0.67
C ILE A 91 -13.00 14.37 0.55
N GLY A 92 -12.72 14.85 1.78
CA GLY A 92 -13.11 14.20 3.02
C GLY A 92 -12.20 13.01 3.38
N ILE A 93 -10.92 13.10 3.03
CA ILE A 93 -9.91 12.08 3.37
C ILE A 93 -9.13 12.56 4.61
N PRO A 94 -9.05 11.75 5.69
CA PRO A 94 -8.43 12.17 6.95
C PRO A 94 -6.92 11.97 7.02
N TYR A 95 -6.32 11.19 6.10
CA TYR A 95 -4.89 10.91 6.09
C TYR A 95 -4.18 11.32 4.80
N TYR A 96 -2.86 11.46 4.88
CA TYR A 96 -1.98 11.58 3.72
C TYR A 96 -0.65 10.86 3.99
N CYS A 97 0.09 10.61 2.91
CA CYS A 97 1.39 9.95 2.90
C CYS A 97 2.39 10.78 2.08
N PHE A 98 3.67 10.80 2.45
CA PHE A 98 4.69 11.52 1.66
C PHE A 98 6.10 10.91 1.76
N HIS A 99 6.90 11.11 0.71
CA HIS A 99 8.35 11.05 0.79
C HIS A 99 8.92 12.39 1.22
N ASP A 100 10.01 12.38 1.99
CA ASP A 100 10.75 13.58 2.38
C ASP A 100 11.12 14.51 1.21
N ARG A 101 11.37 13.97 0.01
CA ARG A 101 11.67 14.73 -1.21
C ARG A 101 10.44 15.21 -2.01
N ASP A 102 9.23 14.79 -1.64
CA ASP A 102 8.01 15.29 -2.27
C ASP A 102 7.63 16.67 -1.72
N ILE A 103 7.86 16.84 -0.41
CA ILE A 103 7.40 18.00 0.34
C ILE A 103 8.40 19.15 0.35
N ALA A 104 9.69 18.90 0.15
CA ALA A 104 10.72 19.93 0.14
C ALA A 104 11.84 19.65 -0.88
N PRO A 105 12.40 20.70 -1.52
CA PRO A 105 13.50 20.57 -2.46
C PRO A 105 14.82 20.28 -1.75
N GLU A 106 15.68 19.49 -2.39
CA GLU A 106 17.07 19.34 -1.97
C GLU A 106 17.83 20.67 -2.07
N GLY A 107 18.76 20.88 -1.14
CA GLY A 107 19.74 21.97 -1.17
C GLY A 107 21.06 21.55 -1.83
N ALA A 108 22.08 22.40 -1.72
CA ALA A 108 23.43 22.11 -2.22
C ALA A 108 24.12 20.99 -1.42
N ASP A 109 23.72 20.80 -0.16
CA ASP A 109 24.20 19.74 0.72
C ASP A 109 23.08 19.19 1.62
N LEU A 110 23.42 18.19 2.44
CA LEU A 110 22.47 17.56 3.36
C LEU A 110 21.97 18.53 4.44
N ALA A 111 22.79 19.49 4.88
CA ALA A 111 22.41 20.43 5.93
C ALA A 111 21.36 21.43 5.40
N GLU A 112 21.57 21.94 4.19
CA GLU A 112 20.60 22.80 3.50
C GLU A 112 19.32 22.02 3.14
N THR A 113 19.45 20.78 2.66
CA THR A 113 18.30 19.90 2.40
C THR A 113 17.45 19.71 3.66
N ASN A 114 18.08 19.43 4.81
CA ASN A 114 17.38 19.26 6.08
C ASN A 114 16.73 20.57 6.54
N LYS A 115 17.37 21.71 6.31
CA LYS A 115 16.81 23.03 6.65
C LYS A 115 15.57 23.34 5.81
N ASN A 116 15.59 23.06 4.51
CA ASN A 116 14.42 23.22 3.64
C ASN A 116 13.26 22.31 4.08
N LEU A 117 13.59 21.06 4.42
CA LEU A 117 12.63 20.10 4.94
C LEU A 117 11.98 20.60 6.24
N ASP A 118 12.76 21.13 7.18
CA ASP A 118 12.25 21.64 8.45
C ASP A 118 11.23 22.78 8.27
N VAL A 119 11.46 23.68 7.32
CA VAL A 119 10.51 24.77 7.00
C VAL A 119 9.14 24.21 6.58
N ILE A 120 9.11 23.16 5.77
CA ILE A 120 7.86 22.55 5.31
C ILE A 120 7.22 21.69 6.39
N VAL A 121 8.02 20.97 7.18
CA VAL A 121 7.51 20.18 8.31
C VAL A 121 6.84 21.08 9.35
N ASP A 122 7.36 22.28 9.62
CA ASP A 122 6.69 23.28 10.47
C ASP A 122 5.28 23.60 9.93
N MET A 123 5.18 23.85 8.63
CA MET A 123 3.92 24.21 7.98
C MET A 123 2.92 23.04 7.93
N LEU A 124 3.41 21.80 7.68
CA LEU A 124 2.58 20.59 7.77
C LEU A 124 2.02 20.42 9.18
N GLU A 125 2.84 20.59 10.22
CA GLU A 125 2.43 20.45 11.62
C GLU A 125 1.31 21.45 11.99
N GLU A 126 1.43 22.71 11.56
CA GLU A 126 0.41 23.74 11.76
C GLU A 126 -0.90 23.40 11.04
N ASN A 127 -0.83 22.97 9.78
CA ASN A 127 -2.03 22.63 9.01
C ASN A 127 -2.71 21.35 9.51
N MET A 128 -1.94 20.36 9.99
CA MET A 128 -2.50 19.17 10.65
C MET A 128 -3.28 19.55 11.92
N LYS A 129 -2.74 20.47 12.74
CA LYS A 129 -3.43 20.98 13.93
C LYS A 129 -4.73 21.73 13.57
N ALA A 130 -4.72 22.50 12.48
CA ALA A 130 -5.88 23.28 12.05
C ALA A 130 -6.99 22.43 11.40
N SER A 131 -6.62 21.43 10.61
CA SER A 131 -7.55 20.60 9.82
C SER A 131 -8.01 19.33 10.53
N GLY A 132 -7.21 18.80 11.47
CA GLY A 132 -7.40 17.49 12.07
C GLY A 132 -6.92 16.33 11.19
N ALA A 133 -6.38 16.59 10.00
CA ALA A 133 -5.78 15.56 9.16
C ALA A 133 -4.51 14.99 9.80
N LYS A 134 -4.23 13.73 9.51
CA LYS A 134 -3.16 12.93 10.14
C LYS A 134 -2.20 12.37 9.11
N LEU A 135 -1.00 12.04 9.57
CA LEU A 135 0.01 11.37 8.75
C LEU A 135 -0.15 9.86 8.91
N LEU A 136 -0.59 9.16 7.86
CA LEU A 136 -0.69 7.69 7.92
C LEU A 136 0.72 7.10 7.98
N TRP A 137 1.58 7.56 7.08
CA TRP A 137 3.00 7.27 7.10
C TRP A 137 3.81 8.27 6.29
N ASN A 138 5.09 8.36 6.60
CA ASN A 138 6.09 8.98 5.74
C ASN A 138 7.20 7.99 5.40
N THR A 139 8.00 8.34 4.41
CA THR A 139 9.11 7.53 3.90
C THR A 139 10.24 8.43 3.40
N ALA A 140 11.38 7.85 3.07
CA ALA A 140 12.51 8.55 2.47
C ALA A 140 12.64 8.17 0.99
N ASN A 141 12.67 9.16 0.10
CA ASN A 141 12.99 8.91 -1.31
C ASN A 141 14.49 8.67 -1.46
N MET A 142 14.86 7.40 -1.56
CA MET A 142 16.24 6.94 -1.77
C MET A 142 16.44 6.31 -3.15
N PHE A 143 15.75 6.86 -4.16
CA PHE A 143 15.73 6.26 -5.50
C PHE A 143 15.76 7.25 -6.67
N THR A 144 15.33 8.50 -6.46
CA THR A 144 15.29 9.52 -7.52
C THR A 144 16.65 10.18 -7.76
N ASN A 145 17.36 10.55 -6.70
CA ASN A 145 18.62 11.29 -6.84
C ASN A 145 19.74 10.42 -7.47
N PRO A 146 20.59 10.96 -8.37
CA PRO A 146 21.67 10.20 -9.01
C PRO A 146 22.62 9.46 -8.06
N ARG A 147 22.76 9.93 -6.80
CA ARG A 147 23.59 9.22 -5.80
C ARG A 147 23.14 7.78 -5.54
N PHE A 148 21.87 7.46 -5.78
CA PHE A 148 21.28 6.14 -5.53
C PHE A 148 21.28 5.21 -6.77
N VAL A 149 22.04 5.55 -7.81
CA VAL A 149 22.09 4.76 -9.07
C VAL A 149 22.49 3.30 -8.86
N HIS A 150 23.20 2.98 -7.77
CA HIS A 150 23.61 1.62 -7.41
C HIS A 150 22.95 1.12 -6.12
N GLY A 151 21.79 1.66 -5.73
CA GLY A 151 21.13 1.33 -4.46
C GLY A 151 21.46 2.30 -3.33
N ALA A 152 20.80 2.11 -2.19
CA ALA A 152 20.97 2.93 -0.99
C ALA A 152 21.57 2.09 0.14
N GLY A 153 20.78 1.23 0.78
CA GLY A 153 21.27 0.20 1.69
C GLY A 153 22.04 -0.92 0.99
N THR A 154 21.78 -1.14 -0.30
CA THR A 154 22.44 -2.17 -1.13
C THR A 154 23.61 -1.62 -1.96
N THR A 155 23.99 -0.37 -1.74
CA THR A 155 25.03 0.29 -2.53
C THR A 155 26.40 -0.35 -2.44
N CYS A 156 27.17 -0.28 -3.53
CA CYS A 156 28.60 -0.59 -3.57
C CYS A 156 29.49 0.55 -3.04
N ASN A 157 28.92 1.72 -2.73
CA ASN A 157 29.65 2.90 -2.24
C ASN A 157 29.27 3.23 -0.78
N ALA A 158 30.21 3.03 0.15
CA ALA A 158 29.98 3.28 1.58
C ALA A 158 29.54 4.74 1.91
N ASP A 159 29.93 5.74 1.12
CA ASP A 159 29.49 7.13 1.31
C ASP A 159 28.00 7.29 0.99
N VAL A 160 27.49 6.53 0.00
CA VAL A 160 26.05 6.50 -0.32
C VAL A 160 25.28 5.79 0.80
N PHE A 161 25.83 4.72 1.38
CA PHE A 161 25.23 4.06 2.54
C PHE A 161 25.14 5.02 3.73
N ALA A 162 26.19 5.80 3.98
CA ALA A 162 26.21 6.81 5.04
C ALA A 162 25.16 7.92 4.78
N TYR A 163 25.03 8.40 3.55
CA TYR A 163 24.00 9.37 3.18
C TYR A 163 22.59 8.81 3.36
N ALA A 164 22.34 7.57 2.92
CA ALA A 164 21.08 6.87 3.10
C ALA A 164 20.72 6.75 4.60
N GLY A 165 21.67 6.32 5.44
CA GLY A 165 21.49 6.27 6.90
C GLY A 165 21.14 7.64 7.50
N ALA A 166 21.80 8.72 7.04
CA ALA A 166 21.52 10.07 7.51
C ALA A 166 20.13 10.58 7.06
N GLN A 167 19.71 10.25 5.84
CA GLN A 167 18.38 10.58 5.33
C GLN A 167 17.28 9.78 6.05
N LEU A 168 17.48 8.48 6.29
CA LEU A 168 16.58 7.64 7.10
C LEU A 168 16.41 8.22 8.50
N LYS A 169 17.52 8.57 9.17
CA LYS A 169 17.52 9.21 10.49
C LYS A 169 16.61 10.45 10.51
N LYS A 170 16.81 11.38 9.56
CA LYS A 170 16.00 12.61 9.48
C LYS A 170 14.52 12.31 9.19
N SER A 171 14.24 11.38 8.29
CA SER A 171 12.86 11.02 7.95
C SER A 171 12.11 10.37 9.12
N LEU A 172 12.78 9.55 9.94
CA LEU A 172 12.20 9.01 11.19
C LEU A 172 11.89 10.11 12.21
N GLU A 173 12.75 11.13 12.33
CA GLU A 173 12.50 12.29 13.20
C GLU A 173 11.29 13.10 12.73
N VAL A 174 11.15 13.31 11.42
CA VAL A 174 9.99 13.98 10.82
C VAL A 174 8.71 13.17 11.07
N GLY A 175 8.76 11.86 10.85
CA GLY A 175 7.63 10.96 11.12
C GLY A 175 7.18 11.03 12.58
N LYS A 176 8.13 10.97 13.51
CA LYS A 176 7.84 11.14 14.94
C LYS A 176 7.22 12.51 15.23
N ARG A 177 7.81 13.59 14.68
CA ARG A 177 7.36 14.96 14.92
C ARG A 177 5.92 15.20 14.44
N LEU A 178 5.57 14.66 13.29
CA LEU A 178 4.24 14.78 12.70
C LEU A 178 3.25 13.72 13.20
N GLY A 179 3.70 12.79 14.06
CA GLY A 179 2.84 11.75 14.62
C GLY A 179 2.42 10.69 13.61
N ALA A 180 3.30 10.30 12.69
CA ALA A 180 3.07 9.22 11.75
C ALA A 180 2.70 7.92 12.47
N GLU A 181 1.67 7.23 11.99
CA GLU A 181 1.25 5.94 12.57
C GLU A 181 2.10 4.77 12.06
N ASN A 182 2.66 4.90 10.86
CA ASN A 182 3.55 3.92 10.24
C ASN A 182 4.75 4.64 9.57
N TYR A 183 5.79 3.88 9.22
CA TYR A 183 6.91 4.36 8.40
C TYR A 183 7.23 3.31 7.33
N VAL A 184 7.26 3.74 6.07
CA VAL A 184 7.40 2.83 4.92
C VAL A 184 8.84 2.79 4.42
N PHE A 185 9.23 1.62 3.92
CA PHE A 185 10.46 1.37 3.19
C PHE A 185 10.09 0.71 1.86
N TRP A 186 10.19 1.46 0.77
CA TRP A 186 10.09 0.93 -0.59
C TRP A 186 11.49 0.88 -1.21
N GLY A 187 11.93 -0.31 -1.59
CA GLY A 187 13.28 -0.60 -2.07
C GLY A 187 13.54 -0.23 -3.53
N GLY A 188 13.10 0.92 -4.02
CA GLY A 188 13.10 1.24 -5.47
C GLY A 188 14.46 1.11 -6.18
N ARG A 189 15.59 1.21 -5.47
CA ARG A 189 16.95 0.89 -6.00
C ARG A 189 17.63 -0.26 -5.27
N GLU A 190 16.94 -0.92 -4.35
CA GLU A 190 17.44 -2.02 -3.54
C GLU A 190 17.25 -3.35 -4.29
N GLY A 191 18.13 -3.56 -5.26
CA GLY A 191 18.07 -4.66 -6.20
C GLY A 191 19.23 -4.57 -7.18
N TYR A 192 19.12 -5.28 -8.30
CA TYR A 192 20.18 -5.27 -9.32
C TYR A 192 19.64 -5.06 -10.72
N GLU A 193 20.52 -4.55 -11.59
CA GLU A 193 20.32 -4.55 -13.05
C GLU A 193 20.97 -5.78 -13.71
N THR A 194 22.13 -6.22 -13.20
CA THR A 194 22.83 -7.43 -13.67
C THR A 194 23.54 -8.15 -12.53
N LEU A 195 23.51 -9.48 -12.53
CA LEU A 195 24.23 -10.28 -11.53
C LEU A 195 25.76 -10.28 -11.73
N LEU A 196 26.25 -9.83 -12.90
CA LEU A 196 27.67 -9.88 -13.23
C LEU A 196 28.54 -8.97 -12.33
N ASN A 197 27.94 -7.95 -11.71
CA ASN A 197 28.62 -7.00 -10.81
C ASN A 197 27.94 -6.88 -9.44
N THR A 198 27.07 -7.83 -9.08
CA THR A 198 26.30 -7.80 -7.83
C THR A 198 26.75 -8.93 -6.92
N ASP A 199 27.25 -8.57 -5.73
CA ASP A 199 27.36 -9.50 -4.60
C ASP A 199 26.05 -9.46 -3.81
N MET A 200 25.08 -10.25 -4.26
CA MET A 200 23.73 -10.27 -3.68
C MET A 200 23.73 -10.61 -2.18
N GLY A 201 24.67 -11.44 -1.72
CA GLY A 201 24.78 -11.79 -0.30
C GLY A 201 25.21 -10.58 0.53
N PHE A 202 26.23 -9.87 0.07
CA PHE A 202 26.73 -8.66 0.73
C PHE A 202 25.69 -7.52 0.74
N GLU A 203 24.99 -7.31 -0.38
CA GLU A 203 23.95 -6.28 -0.50
C GLU A 203 22.77 -6.54 0.45
N LEU A 204 22.26 -7.79 0.48
CA LEU A 204 21.19 -8.17 1.41
C LEU A 204 21.60 -8.03 2.88
N ASP A 205 22.85 -8.37 3.21
CA ASP A 205 23.38 -8.17 4.55
C ASP A 205 23.43 -6.68 4.93
N ASN A 206 23.81 -5.80 4.00
CA ASN A 206 23.84 -4.35 4.25
C ASN A 206 22.45 -3.74 4.34
N LEU A 207 21.50 -4.17 3.50
CA LEU A 207 20.10 -3.77 3.61
C LEU A 207 19.56 -4.14 5.00
N ALA A 208 19.81 -5.36 5.47
CA ALA A 208 19.43 -5.78 6.81
C ALA A 208 20.10 -4.93 7.90
N ARG A 209 21.38 -4.57 7.76
CA ARG A 209 22.06 -3.65 8.71
C ARG A 209 21.38 -2.29 8.76
N LEU A 210 21.02 -1.70 7.62
CA LEU A 210 20.33 -0.41 7.57
C LEU A 210 18.96 -0.48 8.25
N LEU A 211 18.18 -1.54 8.01
CA LEU A 211 16.89 -1.74 8.66
C LEU A 211 17.02 -1.93 10.19
N HIS A 212 18.02 -2.70 10.65
CA HIS A 212 18.33 -2.81 12.08
C HIS A 212 18.72 -1.47 12.70
N MET A 213 19.51 -0.65 12.00
CA MET A 213 19.84 0.71 12.43
C MET A 213 18.59 1.58 12.52
N GLY A 214 17.68 1.50 11.55
CA GLY A 214 16.39 2.21 11.59
C GLY A 214 15.54 1.80 12.79
N VAL A 215 15.43 0.51 13.09
CA VAL A 215 14.72 -0.01 14.27
C VAL A 215 15.37 0.47 15.57
N ALA A 216 16.71 0.39 15.66
CA ALA A 216 17.44 0.85 16.83
C ALA A 216 17.24 2.35 17.07
N TYR A 217 17.31 3.16 16.01
CA TYR A 217 17.14 4.60 16.10
C TYR A 217 15.69 4.99 16.43
N ALA A 218 14.69 4.34 15.83
CA ALA A 218 13.29 4.56 16.19
C ALA A 218 13.03 4.29 17.68
N LYS A 219 13.63 3.23 18.24
CA LYS A 219 13.59 2.97 19.69
C LYS A 219 14.29 4.06 20.49
N GLU A 220 15.48 4.49 20.07
CA GLU A 220 16.25 5.56 20.72
C GLU A 220 15.45 6.87 20.81
N ILE A 221 14.80 7.27 19.73
CA ILE A 221 13.98 8.48 19.71
C ILE A 221 12.56 8.24 20.25
N GLY A 222 12.17 7.04 20.64
CA GLY A 222 10.81 6.74 21.10
C GLY A 222 9.73 6.95 20.03
N PHE A 223 10.01 6.57 18.79
CA PHE A 223 9.05 6.58 17.68
C PHE A 223 8.38 5.20 17.57
N GLY A 224 7.14 5.11 18.03
CA GLY A 224 6.37 3.86 18.11
C GLY A 224 5.56 3.50 16.86
N ALA A 225 5.91 4.04 15.69
CA ALA A 225 5.23 3.72 14.45
C ALA A 225 5.51 2.29 13.99
N GLN A 226 4.54 1.66 13.32
CA GLN A 226 4.74 0.37 12.68
C GLN A 226 5.64 0.56 11.45
N PHE A 227 6.75 -0.18 11.37
CA PHE A 227 7.56 -0.19 10.16
C PHE A 227 6.94 -1.11 9.10
N LEU A 228 6.97 -0.67 7.85
CA LEU A 228 6.37 -1.36 6.72
C LEU A 228 7.41 -1.53 5.61
N ILE A 229 7.58 -2.74 5.08
CA ILE A 229 8.26 -2.96 3.79
C ILE A 229 7.19 -3.02 2.70
N GLU A 230 7.44 -2.37 1.58
CA GLU A 230 6.54 -2.35 0.43
C GLU A 230 7.10 -3.19 -0.72
N PRO A 231 6.63 -4.44 -0.91
CA PRO A 231 7.20 -5.32 -1.91
C PRO A 231 6.92 -4.85 -3.34
N LYS A 232 7.92 -4.97 -4.22
CA LYS A 232 7.81 -4.81 -5.66
C LYS A 232 8.81 -5.72 -6.37
N PRO A 233 8.45 -6.37 -7.49
CA PRO A 233 9.33 -7.36 -8.12
C PRO A 233 10.50 -6.77 -8.92
N LYS A 234 10.31 -5.57 -9.48
CA LYS A 234 11.19 -4.92 -10.47
C LYS A 234 10.72 -3.48 -10.68
N GLU A 235 11.40 -2.77 -11.59
CA GLU A 235 11.10 -1.39 -12.00
C GLU A 235 11.30 -0.38 -10.86
N PRO A 236 12.40 0.39 -10.88
CA PRO A 236 13.35 0.57 -11.99
C PRO A 236 14.48 -0.49 -12.07
N THR A 237 14.62 -1.38 -11.08
CA THR A 237 15.63 -2.46 -11.13
C THR A 237 15.18 -3.59 -12.06
N LYS A 238 16.11 -4.45 -12.47
CA LYS A 238 15.75 -5.70 -13.19
C LYS A 238 15.12 -6.72 -12.22
N HIS A 239 15.60 -6.73 -10.99
CA HIS A 239 15.08 -7.53 -9.88
C HIS A 239 15.26 -6.71 -8.60
N GLN A 240 14.15 -6.44 -7.91
CA GLN A 240 14.13 -5.82 -6.59
C GLN A 240 14.05 -6.92 -5.52
N TYR A 241 14.76 -6.74 -4.41
CA TYR A 241 14.98 -7.81 -3.43
C TYR A 241 13.74 -8.17 -2.62
N ASP A 242 12.95 -7.17 -2.25
CA ASP A 242 11.61 -7.24 -1.68
C ASP A 242 10.58 -7.60 -2.78
N PHE A 243 10.77 -8.74 -3.44
CA PHE A 243 10.10 -9.08 -4.70
C PHE A 243 8.57 -9.21 -4.60
N ASP A 244 8.11 -9.88 -3.55
CA ASP A 244 6.70 -10.13 -3.21
C ASP A 244 6.58 -10.34 -1.69
N ALA A 245 5.36 -10.57 -1.20
CA ALA A 245 5.10 -10.77 0.23
C ALA A 245 5.88 -11.96 0.79
N ALA A 246 5.93 -13.09 0.08
CA ALA A 246 6.62 -14.29 0.55
C ALA A 246 8.13 -14.09 0.66
N THR A 247 8.75 -13.49 -0.37
CA THR A 247 10.19 -13.19 -0.43
C THR A 247 10.57 -12.19 0.65
N THR A 248 9.76 -11.15 0.81
CA THR A 248 9.97 -10.12 1.85
C THR A 248 9.86 -10.72 3.25
N ILE A 249 8.86 -11.57 3.50
CA ILE A 249 8.71 -12.29 4.78
C ILE A 249 9.91 -13.19 5.04
N ALA A 250 10.41 -13.90 4.02
CA ALA A 250 11.59 -14.76 4.16
C ALA A 250 12.86 -13.95 4.51
N PHE A 251 13.06 -12.79 3.88
CA PHE A 251 14.15 -11.88 4.22
C PHE A 251 14.05 -11.40 5.68
N LEU A 252 12.87 -10.93 6.09
CA LEU A 252 12.64 -10.44 7.45
C LEU A 252 12.83 -11.55 8.51
N GLN A 253 12.46 -12.79 8.19
CA GLN A 253 12.72 -13.95 9.05
C GLN A 253 14.22 -14.25 9.15
N LYS A 254 14.92 -14.33 8.01
CA LYS A 254 16.37 -14.62 7.95
C LYS A 254 17.17 -13.65 8.81
N TYR A 255 16.83 -12.37 8.80
CA TYR A 255 17.57 -11.31 9.49
C TYR A 255 16.96 -10.91 10.84
N ASN A 256 16.00 -11.67 11.39
CA ASN A 256 15.34 -11.39 12.68
C ASN A 256 14.68 -9.99 12.76
N LEU A 257 14.09 -9.56 11.66
CA LEU A 257 13.36 -8.29 11.54
C LEU A 257 11.83 -8.47 11.59
N LYS A 258 11.32 -9.72 11.48
CA LYS A 258 9.88 -10.02 11.42
C LYS A 258 9.06 -9.36 12.53
N GLU A 259 9.58 -9.24 13.76
CA GLU A 259 8.84 -8.66 14.89
C GLU A 259 8.66 -7.15 14.81
N TYR A 260 9.45 -6.45 13.96
CA TYR A 260 9.43 -5.00 13.85
C TYR A 260 8.68 -4.51 12.62
N PHE A 261 8.52 -5.37 11.61
CA PHE A 261 7.99 -4.99 10.31
C PHE A 261 6.67 -5.71 10.02
N LYS A 262 5.84 -5.02 9.25
CA LYS A 262 4.72 -5.58 8.50
C LYS A 262 4.88 -5.20 7.03
N LEU A 263 3.92 -5.56 6.19
CA LEU A 263 3.94 -5.24 4.76
C LEU A 263 2.94 -4.13 4.43
N ASN A 264 3.38 -3.20 3.60
CA ASN A 264 2.53 -2.32 2.81
C ASN A 264 2.34 -3.00 1.45
N LEU A 265 1.12 -3.41 1.10
CA LEU A 265 0.90 -4.17 -0.13
C LEU A 265 0.22 -3.31 -1.18
N GLU A 266 0.74 -3.34 -2.40
CA GLU A 266 0.21 -2.60 -3.53
C GLU A 266 -0.33 -3.54 -4.62
N ALA A 267 -1.48 -3.20 -5.20
CA ALA A 267 -2.13 -4.02 -6.22
C ALA A 267 -1.32 -4.13 -7.52
N ASN A 268 -0.77 -3.01 -8.03
CA ASN A 268 0.01 -3.04 -9.25
C ASN A 268 1.34 -3.80 -9.05
N HIS A 269 2.01 -3.62 -7.91
CA HIS A 269 3.20 -4.41 -7.56
C HIS A 269 2.91 -5.93 -7.49
N ALA A 270 1.81 -6.32 -6.83
CA ALA A 270 1.39 -7.72 -6.72
C ALA A 270 1.20 -8.37 -8.11
N THR A 271 0.48 -7.69 -9.00
CA THR A 271 0.20 -8.18 -10.36
C THR A 271 1.44 -8.19 -11.25
N LEU A 272 2.35 -7.22 -11.08
CA LEU A 272 3.63 -7.19 -11.78
C LEU A 272 4.57 -8.36 -11.37
N ALA A 273 4.37 -8.90 -10.17
CA ALA A 273 5.08 -10.07 -9.64
C ALA A 273 4.47 -11.40 -10.14
N GLY A 274 3.32 -11.35 -10.82
CA GLY A 274 2.58 -12.51 -11.29
C GLY A 274 1.54 -13.05 -10.30
N HIS A 275 1.20 -12.27 -9.27
CA HIS A 275 0.24 -12.63 -8.23
C HIS A 275 -1.06 -11.82 -8.36
N THR A 276 -2.17 -12.31 -7.81
CA THR A 276 -3.34 -11.45 -7.60
C THR A 276 -3.18 -10.64 -6.31
N PHE A 277 -3.88 -9.51 -6.18
CA PHE A 277 -3.72 -8.68 -4.99
C PHE A 277 -4.21 -9.38 -3.73
N GLU A 278 -5.34 -10.10 -3.81
CA GLU A 278 -5.87 -10.89 -2.70
C GLU A 278 -4.95 -12.06 -2.30
N HIS A 279 -4.12 -12.57 -3.24
CA HIS A 279 -3.07 -13.55 -2.91
C HIS A 279 -2.04 -12.96 -1.94
N GLU A 280 -1.51 -11.79 -2.27
CA GLU A 280 -0.49 -11.13 -1.46
C GLU A 280 -1.03 -10.73 -0.08
N ILE A 281 -2.27 -10.24 -0.02
CA ILE A 281 -2.96 -9.92 1.24
C ILE A 281 -3.15 -11.17 2.08
N ARG A 282 -3.63 -12.27 1.48
CA ARG A 282 -3.81 -13.56 2.18
C ARG A 282 -2.46 -14.07 2.70
N THR A 283 -1.40 -14.02 1.90
CA THR A 283 -0.04 -14.44 2.27
C THR A 283 0.48 -13.64 3.46
N ALA A 284 0.32 -12.31 3.45
CA ALA A 284 0.71 -11.47 4.58
C ALA A 284 -0.14 -11.74 5.82
N ALA A 285 -1.47 -11.85 5.67
CA ALA A 285 -2.42 -12.03 6.77
C ALA A 285 -2.16 -13.34 7.54
N ILE A 286 -2.01 -14.47 6.85
CA ILE A 286 -1.77 -15.77 7.52
C ILE A 286 -0.42 -15.82 8.24
N ASN A 287 0.51 -14.93 7.90
CA ASN A 287 1.82 -14.80 8.55
C ASN A 287 1.86 -13.74 9.66
N GLY A 288 0.73 -13.04 9.91
CA GLY A 288 0.64 -11.94 10.88
C GLY A 288 1.29 -10.63 10.40
N MET A 289 1.53 -10.50 9.09
CA MET A 289 2.36 -9.47 8.47
C MET A 289 1.56 -8.43 7.66
N LEU A 290 0.23 -8.53 7.59
CA LEU A 290 -0.59 -7.50 6.93
C LEU A 290 -0.54 -6.19 7.73
N GLY A 291 -0.03 -5.13 7.11
CA GLY A 291 0.18 -3.82 7.73
C GLY A 291 -0.69 -2.71 7.13
N SER A 292 -0.47 -2.38 5.86
CA SER A 292 -1.20 -1.31 5.15
C SER A 292 -1.40 -1.70 3.69
N LEU A 293 -2.21 -0.94 2.96
CA LEU A 293 -2.40 -1.11 1.53
C LEU A 293 -2.14 0.18 0.76
N ASP A 294 -1.54 0.02 -0.41
CA ASP A 294 -1.59 0.99 -1.49
C ASP A 294 -2.64 0.54 -2.52
N ALA A 295 -3.70 1.33 -2.60
CA ALA A 295 -4.86 1.10 -3.42
C ALA A 295 -4.70 1.76 -4.78
N ASN A 296 -4.17 0.96 -5.70
CA ASN A 296 -4.18 1.26 -7.12
C ASN A 296 -4.62 0.02 -7.91
N GLN A 297 -4.38 0.05 -9.22
CA GLN A 297 -4.64 -1.01 -10.16
C GLN A 297 -3.60 -0.94 -11.27
N GLY A 298 -3.07 -2.09 -11.68
CA GLY A 298 -2.26 -2.22 -12.89
C GLY A 298 -3.09 -2.59 -14.11
N ASP A 299 -2.48 -2.47 -15.28
CA ASP A 299 -2.99 -3.11 -16.50
C ASP A 299 -2.24 -4.43 -16.70
N LEU A 300 -2.96 -5.56 -16.63
CA LEU A 300 -2.38 -6.91 -16.75
C LEU A 300 -1.73 -7.18 -18.12
N LEU A 301 -1.99 -6.36 -19.14
CA LEU A 301 -1.36 -6.46 -20.46
C LEU A 301 -0.09 -5.60 -20.56
N LEU A 302 0.19 -4.75 -19.59
CA LEU A 302 1.33 -3.85 -19.55
C LEU A 302 2.32 -4.32 -18.48
N GLY A 303 3.58 -4.48 -18.88
CA GLY A 303 4.64 -5.03 -18.01
C GLY A 303 5.32 -4.00 -17.12
N TRP A 304 4.63 -2.93 -16.74
CA TRP A 304 5.14 -1.82 -15.92
C TRP A 304 4.02 -1.25 -15.03
N ASP A 305 4.41 -0.40 -14.09
CA ASP A 305 3.50 0.26 -13.16
C ASP A 305 2.66 1.36 -13.81
N THR A 306 1.35 1.18 -13.85
CA THR A 306 0.42 2.18 -14.40
C THR A 306 -0.17 3.07 -13.31
N ASP A 307 -0.18 2.64 -12.06
CA ASP A 307 -0.71 3.33 -10.87
C ASP A 307 -2.13 3.87 -11.11
N GLU A 308 -3.02 3.05 -11.66
CA GLU A 308 -4.42 3.47 -11.90
C GLU A 308 -5.22 3.52 -10.62
N PHE A 309 -6.17 4.45 -10.57
CA PHE A 309 -7.16 4.39 -9.50
C PHE A 309 -7.99 3.10 -9.62
N PRO A 310 -8.28 2.42 -8.51
CA PRO A 310 -8.93 1.12 -8.53
C PRO A 310 -10.40 1.25 -8.94
N THR A 311 -10.79 0.51 -9.98
CA THR A 311 -12.17 0.53 -10.51
C THR A 311 -12.75 -0.86 -10.78
N ASP A 312 -11.98 -1.93 -10.64
CA ASP A 312 -12.48 -3.31 -10.70
C ASP A 312 -13.13 -3.73 -9.36
N LEU A 313 -14.46 -3.87 -9.39
CA LEU A 313 -15.25 -4.25 -8.21
C LEU A 313 -14.99 -5.68 -7.72
N VAL A 314 -14.57 -6.61 -8.58
CA VAL A 314 -14.20 -7.96 -8.16
C VAL A 314 -12.92 -7.89 -7.33
N ALA A 315 -11.93 -7.14 -7.82
CA ALA A 315 -10.67 -6.94 -7.12
C ALA A 315 -10.88 -6.24 -5.77
N THR A 316 -11.59 -5.10 -5.72
CA THR A 316 -11.83 -4.40 -4.44
C THR A 316 -12.65 -5.23 -3.44
N THR A 317 -13.60 -6.04 -3.92
CA THR A 317 -14.35 -6.97 -3.07
C THR A 317 -13.46 -8.04 -2.45
N LEU A 318 -12.59 -8.66 -3.26
CA LEU A 318 -11.68 -9.70 -2.76
C LEU A 318 -10.62 -9.12 -1.83
N THR A 319 -10.08 -7.93 -2.13
CA THR A 319 -9.20 -7.17 -1.23
C THR A 319 -9.87 -6.95 0.13
N MET A 320 -11.07 -6.36 0.14
CA MET A 320 -11.75 -6.08 1.40
C MET A 320 -12.19 -7.35 2.14
N PHE A 321 -12.50 -8.44 1.42
CA PHE A 321 -12.77 -9.73 2.04
C PHE A 321 -11.55 -10.24 2.82
N GLU A 322 -10.36 -10.19 2.22
CA GLU A 322 -9.13 -10.60 2.88
C GLU A 322 -8.77 -9.71 4.07
N VAL A 323 -8.91 -8.38 3.93
CA VAL A 323 -8.68 -7.42 5.01
C VAL A 323 -9.62 -7.67 6.19
N LEU A 324 -10.92 -7.87 5.93
CA LEU A 324 -11.91 -8.15 6.97
C LEU A 324 -11.64 -9.50 7.65
N LYS A 325 -11.28 -10.55 6.90
CA LYS A 325 -10.89 -11.86 7.46
C LYS A 325 -9.62 -11.77 8.32
N ALA A 326 -8.72 -10.83 8.04
CA ALA A 326 -7.52 -10.56 8.82
C ALA A 326 -7.78 -9.69 10.08
N GLY A 327 -8.99 -9.16 10.25
CA GLY A 327 -9.35 -8.27 11.37
C GLY A 327 -9.08 -6.78 11.12
N GLY A 328 -8.83 -6.39 9.87
CA GLY A 328 -8.49 -5.02 9.46
C GLY A 328 -6.98 -4.75 9.37
N LEU A 329 -6.61 -3.49 9.14
CA LEU A 329 -5.24 -3.04 8.85
C LEU A 329 -4.47 -2.55 10.10
N GLY A 330 -5.06 -2.60 11.29
CA GLY A 330 -4.41 -2.06 12.51
C GLY A 330 -4.16 -0.56 12.39
N THR A 331 -2.89 -0.14 12.41
CA THR A 331 -2.46 1.27 12.24
C THR A 331 -2.36 1.70 10.78
N GLY A 332 -2.38 0.76 9.83
CA GLY A 332 -2.37 1.05 8.40
C GLY A 332 -3.71 1.59 7.89
N GLY A 333 -3.77 1.78 6.58
CA GLY A 333 -4.94 2.30 5.88
C GLY A 333 -4.88 1.99 4.40
N VAL A 334 -5.78 2.61 3.65
CA VAL A 334 -5.88 2.48 2.20
C VAL A 334 -5.34 3.77 1.59
N ASN A 335 -4.04 3.82 1.29
CA ASN A 335 -3.42 4.96 0.62
C ASN A 335 -3.65 4.87 -0.88
N PHE A 336 -4.09 5.95 -1.52
CA PHE A 336 -4.22 5.99 -2.98
C PHE A 336 -2.87 6.28 -3.60
N ASP A 337 -2.00 5.27 -3.67
CA ASP A 337 -0.79 5.30 -4.50
C ASP A 337 -1.15 5.16 -5.99
N ALA A 338 -1.95 6.11 -6.45
CA ALA A 338 -2.51 6.14 -7.79
C ALA A 338 -2.41 7.55 -8.36
N LYS A 339 -2.26 7.63 -9.68
CA LYS A 339 -2.18 8.88 -10.43
C LYS A 339 -3.29 8.99 -11.45
N VAL A 340 -3.73 10.23 -11.68
CA VAL A 340 -4.56 10.54 -12.86
C VAL A 340 -3.80 10.18 -14.13
N ARG A 341 -4.53 9.79 -15.18
CA ARG A 341 -3.91 9.50 -16.47
C ARG A 341 -3.25 10.75 -17.03
N ARG A 342 -2.23 10.59 -17.87
CA ARG A 342 -1.54 11.72 -18.53
C ARG A 342 -2.51 12.66 -19.27
N SER A 343 -3.60 12.13 -19.81
CA SER A 343 -4.66 12.88 -20.49
C SER A 343 -5.73 13.47 -19.56
N SER A 344 -5.69 13.15 -18.27
CA SER A 344 -6.57 13.65 -17.22
C SER A 344 -5.80 14.68 -16.40
N PHE A 345 -5.54 15.82 -17.02
CA PHE A 345 -4.54 16.79 -16.57
C PHE A 345 -5.14 17.99 -15.82
N GLU A 346 -6.45 18.08 -15.65
CA GLU A 346 -7.10 19.20 -14.97
C GLU A 346 -7.26 18.93 -13.47
N ASP A 347 -7.47 19.98 -12.67
CA ASP A 347 -7.64 19.88 -11.22
C ASP A 347 -8.86 19.02 -10.82
N ALA A 348 -9.95 19.10 -11.61
CA ALA A 348 -11.15 18.30 -11.36
C ALA A 348 -10.90 16.79 -11.48
N ASP A 349 -9.96 16.38 -12.35
CA ASP A 349 -9.62 14.97 -12.54
C ASP A 349 -9.03 14.33 -11.28
N LEU A 350 -8.34 15.11 -10.45
CA LEU A 350 -7.86 14.64 -9.15
C LEU A 350 -9.03 14.19 -8.27
N PHE A 351 -10.11 14.98 -8.21
CA PHE A 351 -11.31 14.63 -7.43
C PHE A 351 -12.06 13.47 -8.05
N LEU A 352 -12.28 13.48 -9.36
CA LEU A 352 -13.01 12.41 -10.07
C LEU A 352 -12.33 11.06 -9.87
N ALA A 353 -10.99 11.01 -9.97
CA ALA A 353 -10.23 9.79 -9.80
C ALA A 353 -10.27 9.26 -8.36
N HIS A 354 -10.09 10.13 -7.36
CA HIS A 354 -10.21 9.75 -5.96
C HIS A 354 -11.64 9.28 -5.60
N ILE A 355 -12.67 9.96 -6.11
CA ILE A 355 -14.07 9.52 -5.93
C ILE A 355 -14.27 8.11 -6.49
N ALA A 356 -13.75 7.84 -7.69
CA ALA A 356 -13.86 6.51 -8.30
C ALA A 356 -13.18 5.42 -7.44
N GLY A 357 -11.96 5.68 -6.95
CA GLY A 357 -11.24 4.76 -6.07
C GLY A 357 -11.96 4.52 -4.74
N MET A 358 -12.41 5.59 -4.08
CA MET A 358 -13.12 5.53 -2.80
C MET A 358 -14.46 4.81 -2.91
N ASP A 359 -15.26 5.10 -3.94
CA ASP A 359 -16.55 4.43 -4.18
C ASP A 359 -16.35 2.94 -4.50
N SER A 360 -15.34 2.59 -5.31
CA SER A 360 -15.03 1.19 -5.64
C SER A 360 -14.61 0.37 -4.42
N TYR A 361 -13.80 0.95 -3.52
CA TYR A 361 -13.46 0.31 -2.24
C TYR A 361 -14.66 0.23 -1.30
N ALA A 362 -15.48 1.27 -1.20
CA ALA A 362 -16.69 1.26 -0.38
C ALA A 362 -17.71 0.21 -0.86
N TRP A 363 -17.87 0.06 -2.18
CA TRP A 363 -18.70 -0.99 -2.76
C TRP A 363 -18.11 -2.37 -2.46
N GLY A 364 -16.80 -2.54 -2.65
CA GLY A 364 -16.07 -3.76 -2.29
C GLY A 364 -16.23 -4.14 -0.82
N LEU A 365 -16.19 -3.18 0.10
CA LEU A 365 -16.42 -3.39 1.54
C LEU A 365 -17.82 -3.94 1.82
N LYS A 366 -18.87 -3.35 1.23
CA LYS A 366 -20.25 -3.85 1.43
C LYS A 366 -20.42 -5.27 0.89
N ALA A 367 -19.86 -5.55 -0.29
CA ALA A 367 -19.91 -6.90 -0.88
C ALA A 367 -19.12 -7.91 -0.02
N ALA A 368 -17.92 -7.55 0.43
CA ALA A 368 -17.09 -8.37 1.31
C ALA A 368 -17.76 -8.64 2.65
N ALA A 369 -18.41 -7.64 3.25
CA ALA A 369 -19.18 -7.80 4.47
C ALA A 369 -20.30 -8.83 4.29
N LYS A 370 -21.06 -8.74 3.20
CA LYS A 370 -22.11 -9.72 2.87
C LYS A 370 -21.55 -11.13 2.70
N LEU A 371 -20.41 -11.31 2.02
CA LEU A 371 -19.73 -12.61 1.89
C LEU A 371 -19.41 -13.23 3.26
N ILE A 372 -19.03 -12.41 4.24
CA ILE A 372 -18.65 -12.81 5.59
C ILE A 372 -19.89 -13.11 6.45
N GLU A 373 -20.86 -12.20 6.51
CA GLU A 373 -22.07 -12.32 7.32
C GLU A 373 -22.88 -13.57 6.94
N GLU A 374 -23.03 -13.81 5.64
CA GLU A 374 -23.74 -14.97 5.10
C GLU A 374 -22.86 -16.24 5.03
N LYS A 375 -21.59 -16.15 5.46
CA LYS A 375 -20.60 -17.24 5.44
C LYS A 375 -20.48 -17.92 4.08
N ILE A 376 -20.63 -17.17 2.99
CA ILE A 376 -20.73 -17.72 1.64
C ILE A 376 -19.47 -18.52 1.31
N ILE A 377 -18.30 -17.89 1.43
CA ILE A 377 -17.01 -18.52 1.13
C ILE A 377 -16.60 -19.51 2.23
N ASP A 378 -16.84 -19.17 3.50
CA ASP A 378 -16.48 -20.01 4.64
C ASP A 378 -17.20 -21.37 4.58
N ASN A 379 -18.50 -21.41 4.28
CA ASN A 379 -19.25 -22.66 4.14
C ASN A 379 -18.71 -23.54 2.99
N ILE A 380 -18.28 -22.92 1.88
CA ILE A 380 -17.66 -23.64 0.76
C ILE A 380 -16.36 -24.31 1.22
N ILE A 381 -15.49 -23.58 1.91
CA ILE A 381 -14.20 -24.07 2.41
C ILE A 381 -14.42 -25.16 3.46
N ASP A 382 -15.30 -24.93 4.42
CA ASP A 382 -15.62 -25.88 5.50
C ASP A 382 -16.11 -27.22 4.96
N ASN A 383 -16.98 -27.19 3.95
CA ASN A 383 -17.45 -28.41 3.29
C ASN A 383 -16.34 -29.07 2.47
N ARG A 384 -15.50 -28.29 1.77
CA ARG A 384 -14.42 -28.82 0.93
C ARG A 384 -13.37 -29.59 1.71
N TYR A 385 -13.02 -29.12 2.91
CA TYR A 385 -11.98 -29.72 3.77
C TYR A 385 -12.53 -30.60 4.91
N ARG A 386 -13.82 -30.94 4.89
CA ARG A 386 -14.49 -31.65 5.99
C ARG A 386 -13.86 -32.99 6.38
N SER A 387 -13.21 -33.70 5.45
CA SER A 387 -12.56 -35.00 5.72
C SER A 387 -11.35 -34.89 6.65
N PHE A 388 -10.86 -33.69 6.94
CA PHE A 388 -9.80 -33.46 7.93
C PHE A 388 -10.34 -33.25 9.35
N LYS A 389 -11.66 -33.26 9.55
CA LYS A 389 -12.31 -33.09 10.85
C LYS A 389 -12.50 -34.40 11.62
N ASP A 390 -12.45 -35.54 10.93
CA ASP A 390 -12.67 -36.87 11.51
C ASP A 390 -11.77 -37.95 10.89
N GLY A 391 -11.87 -39.17 11.43
CA GLY A 391 -11.19 -40.35 10.92
C GLY A 391 -9.67 -40.15 10.74
N ILE A 392 -9.14 -40.66 9.62
CA ILE A 392 -7.72 -40.54 9.29
C ILE A 392 -7.27 -39.08 9.14
N GLY A 393 -8.16 -38.18 8.70
CA GLY A 393 -7.83 -36.77 8.51
C GLY A 393 -7.56 -36.06 9.83
N ALA A 394 -8.36 -36.36 10.87
CA ALA A 394 -8.11 -35.85 12.21
C ALA A 394 -6.79 -36.36 12.80
N GLU A 395 -6.41 -37.61 12.53
CA GLU A 395 -5.11 -38.17 12.94
C GLU A 395 -3.93 -37.46 12.25
N ILE A 396 -4.09 -37.08 10.97
CA ILE A 396 -3.09 -36.30 10.22
C ILE A 396 -2.92 -34.92 10.84
N VAL A 397 -4.00 -34.17 11.02
CA VAL A 397 -3.95 -32.79 11.55
C VAL A 397 -3.40 -32.75 12.97
N ALA A 398 -3.70 -33.77 13.78
CA ALA A 398 -3.18 -33.86 15.14
C ALA A 398 -1.73 -34.36 15.24
N GLY A 399 -1.06 -34.65 14.11
CA GLY A 399 0.32 -35.14 14.09
C GLY A 399 0.48 -36.57 14.62
N ARG A 400 -0.59 -37.37 14.69
CA ARG A 400 -0.57 -38.75 15.17
C ARG A 400 -0.37 -39.77 14.04
N ALA A 401 -0.78 -39.43 12.82
CA ALA A 401 -0.54 -40.28 11.66
C ALA A 401 0.96 -40.34 11.33
N THR A 402 1.43 -41.55 10.99
CA THR A 402 2.78 -41.80 10.46
C THR A 402 2.67 -42.28 9.02
N LEU A 403 3.78 -42.25 8.26
CA LEU A 403 3.80 -42.83 6.91
C LEU A 403 3.35 -44.29 6.91
N GLN A 404 3.72 -45.07 7.94
CA GLN A 404 3.30 -46.47 8.07
C GLN A 404 1.79 -46.61 8.31
N SER A 405 1.20 -45.83 9.21
CA SER A 405 -0.26 -45.90 9.45
C SER A 405 -1.06 -45.41 8.24
N LEU A 406 -0.54 -44.42 7.51
CA LEU A 406 -1.16 -43.91 6.29
C LEU A 406 -1.11 -44.94 5.16
N GLU A 407 0.00 -45.64 4.99
CA GLU A 407 0.11 -46.77 4.05
C GLU A 407 -0.92 -47.86 4.39
N GLN A 408 -0.98 -48.28 5.67
CA GLN A 408 -1.95 -49.30 6.11
C GLN A 408 -3.40 -48.89 5.84
N TYR A 409 -3.74 -47.63 6.10
CA TYR A 409 -5.06 -47.08 5.78
C TYR A 409 -5.33 -47.06 4.27
N ALA A 410 -4.36 -46.62 3.47
CA ALA A 410 -4.48 -46.53 2.02
C ALA A 410 -4.64 -47.91 1.35
N LEU A 411 -3.96 -48.94 1.86
CA LEU A 411 -4.08 -50.32 1.37
C LEU A 411 -5.50 -50.90 1.52
N GLN A 412 -6.33 -50.34 2.41
CA GLN A 412 -7.72 -50.74 2.61
C GLN A 412 -8.71 -49.87 1.82
N ASN A 413 -8.23 -48.78 1.20
CA ASN A 413 -9.06 -47.74 0.59
C ASN A 413 -9.14 -47.92 -0.95
N ASN A 414 -9.91 -48.92 -1.38
CA ASN A 414 -9.92 -49.38 -2.77
C ASN A 414 -10.41 -48.36 -3.81
N VAL A 415 -11.16 -47.32 -3.42
CA VAL A 415 -11.62 -46.25 -4.32
C VAL A 415 -11.59 -44.91 -3.60
N ILE A 416 -10.82 -43.96 -4.13
CA ILE A 416 -10.80 -42.56 -3.66
C ILE A 416 -11.80 -41.75 -4.50
N LYS A 417 -12.73 -41.05 -3.84
CA LYS A 417 -13.73 -40.20 -4.49
C LYS A 417 -13.48 -38.74 -4.14
N ASN A 418 -13.16 -37.94 -5.14
CA ASN A 418 -13.10 -36.48 -5.03
C ASN A 418 -14.45 -35.84 -5.39
N GLU A 419 -14.66 -34.62 -4.91
CA GLU A 419 -15.81 -33.78 -5.26
C GLU A 419 -15.39 -32.60 -6.14
N SER A 420 -16.30 -32.11 -6.98
CA SER A 420 -16.07 -30.94 -7.84
C SER A 420 -15.80 -29.68 -7.01
N GLY A 421 -14.86 -28.85 -7.46
CA GLY A 421 -14.56 -27.56 -6.85
C GLY A 421 -15.58 -26.44 -7.09
N ARG A 422 -16.53 -26.63 -8.02
CA ARG A 422 -17.64 -25.69 -8.31
C ARG A 422 -17.20 -24.24 -8.63
N LEU A 423 -16.01 -24.05 -9.20
CA LEU A 423 -15.39 -22.73 -9.36
C LEU A 423 -16.28 -21.73 -10.13
N GLU A 424 -16.91 -22.17 -11.22
CA GLU A 424 -17.75 -21.32 -12.05
C GLU A 424 -18.97 -20.82 -11.26
N ARG A 425 -19.55 -21.68 -10.41
CA ARG A 425 -20.65 -21.29 -9.52
C ARG A 425 -20.17 -20.28 -8.48
N ILE A 426 -19.00 -20.51 -7.88
CA ILE A 426 -18.43 -19.60 -6.86
C ILE A 426 -18.18 -18.21 -7.46
N LYS A 427 -17.61 -18.13 -8.66
CA LYS A 427 -17.41 -16.87 -9.37
C LYS A 427 -18.73 -16.17 -9.70
N LEU A 428 -19.75 -16.92 -10.11
CA LEU A 428 -21.08 -16.34 -10.34
C LEU A 428 -21.71 -15.80 -9.04
N VAL A 429 -21.60 -16.52 -7.92
CA VAL A 429 -22.08 -16.03 -6.60
C VAL A 429 -21.41 -14.71 -6.23
N LEU A 430 -20.10 -14.56 -6.47
CA LEU A 430 -19.39 -13.32 -6.19
C LEU A 430 -19.99 -12.15 -6.97
N ASN A 431 -20.26 -12.32 -8.27
CA ASN A 431 -20.91 -11.30 -9.09
C ASN A 431 -22.33 -10.97 -8.61
N GLU A 432 -23.12 -12.00 -8.25
CA GLU A 432 -24.46 -11.83 -7.69
C GLU A 432 -24.43 -11.02 -6.38
N VAL A 433 -23.44 -11.26 -5.52
CA VAL A 433 -23.24 -10.52 -4.27
C VAL A 433 -22.89 -9.06 -4.54
N ILE A 434 -21.91 -8.79 -5.41
CA ILE A 434 -21.49 -7.42 -5.77
C ILE A 434 -22.68 -6.62 -6.33
N TYR A 435 -23.47 -7.22 -7.22
CA TYR A 435 -24.64 -6.57 -7.81
C TYR A 435 -25.77 -6.29 -6.79
N SER A 436 -25.82 -7.04 -5.70
CA SER A 436 -26.91 -6.97 -4.73
C SER A 436 -26.78 -5.89 -3.66
N VAL A 437 -25.60 -5.28 -3.50
CA VAL A 437 -25.27 -4.35 -2.40
C VAL A 437 -25.26 -2.87 -2.79
#